data_AF-A0A1G0I1R9-F1
#
_entry.id   AF-A0A1G0I1R9-F1
#
_cell.length_a   1.000
_cell.length_b   1.000
_cell.length_c   1.000
_cell.angle_alpha   90.00
_cell.angle_beta   90.00
_cell.angle_gamma   90.00
#
_symmetry.space_group_name_H-M   'P 1'
#
loop_
_entity.id
_entity.type
_entity.pdbx_description
1 polymer ?
#
loop_
_entity_poly.entity_id
_entity_poly.type
_entity_poly.pdbx_seq_one_letter_code
_entity_poly.pdbx_strand_id
1 'polypeptide(L)'
;MTASRTDRPGPSGHGRRIIFVCLLVAALAPPIAVAHGDLHEQIVAISQRIEADPANADLILRRAELHREHEQWPQAEADYDHVAKLAPDNRAIDLGRGKLYLAMAKPDTARAALDRVLDAQPTHVDALATRAQALQALGEHEAAAADYARAIENASSPEPDFYLGRAKSLSAARPARDDQALASLDAGIARLGKLPTLSLAAIELQVRRSEFDDALRRLDTLREAQPRQEAWLERRGDILMAAKRPDEAMRAWRDAMAALDALPPRLRGTGAMLELRKRLTQRLQTARPRPQ
;
A
#
# COMPACT_ATOMS: atom_id res chain seq x y z
N MET A 1 -47.16 -67.65 60.58
CA MET A 1 -48.34 -67.93 59.73
C MET A 1 -47.86 -68.10 58.29
N THR A 2 -48.03 -69.32 57.77
CA THR A 2 -48.28 -69.69 56.35
C THR A 2 -47.45 -69.06 55.21
N ALA A 3 -46.44 -69.81 54.79
CA ALA A 3 -46.22 -70.38 53.45
C ALA A 3 -46.84 -69.72 52.18
N SER A 4 -45.98 -69.60 51.15
CA SER A 4 -46.06 -70.33 49.85
C SER A 4 -46.17 -69.53 48.54
N ARG A 5 -45.50 -70.12 47.53
CA ARG A 5 -45.64 -70.03 46.05
C ARG A 5 -44.89 -68.91 45.32
N THR A 6 -43.79 -69.21 44.60
CA THR A 6 -43.54 -70.01 43.36
C THR A 6 -43.80 -69.25 42.06
N ASP A 7 -42.69 -69.08 41.30
CA ASP A 7 -42.53 -69.34 39.87
C ASP A 7 -43.39 -68.58 38.82
N ARG A 8 -42.72 -67.84 37.91
CA ARG A 8 -42.43 -68.17 36.48
C ARG A 8 -42.38 -66.94 35.52
N PRO A 9 -41.86 -67.05 34.27
CA PRO A 9 -40.83 -66.15 33.74
C PRO A 9 -41.17 -65.50 32.37
N GLY A 10 -40.22 -64.73 31.80
CA GLY A 10 -40.13 -64.44 30.35
C GLY A 10 -39.76 -62.99 29.98
N PRO A 11 -39.39 -62.71 28.73
CA PRO A 11 -38.00 -62.90 28.26
C PRO A 11 -37.38 -61.70 27.52
N SER A 12 -36.06 -61.81 27.31
CA SER A 12 -35.27 -61.33 26.16
C SER A 12 -35.21 -59.83 25.83
N GLY A 13 -34.02 -59.24 25.99
CA GLY A 13 -33.61 -58.00 25.33
C GLY A 13 -32.11 -57.96 25.11
N HIS A 14 -31.68 -58.05 23.85
CA HIS A 14 -30.27 -58.03 23.43
C HIS A 14 -29.64 -56.64 23.65
N GLY A 15 -28.77 -56.50 24.65
CA GLY A 15 -27.97 -55.29 24.89
C GLY A 15 -26.67 -55.30 24.09
N ARG A 16 -26.70 -54.77 22.85
CA ARG A 16 -25.51 -54.49 22.03
C ARG A 16 -24.66 -53.39 22.69
N ARG A 17 -23.37 -53.69 22.89
CA ARG A 17 -22.32 -52.73 23.30
C ARG A 17 -22.13 -51.69 22.19
N ILE A 18 -22.34 -50.42 22.48
CA ILE A 18 -22.03 -49.30 21.58
C ILE A 18 -20.72 -48.68 22.04
N ILE A 19 -19.69 -48.83 21.21
CA ILE A 19 -18.40 -48.14 21.31
C ILE A 19 -18.61 -46.72 20.77
N PHE A 20 -18.41 -45.70 21.61
CA PHE A 20 -18.40 -44.31 21.18
C PHE A 20 -17.04 -44.01 20.54
N VAL A 21 -16.99 -43.95 19.21
CA VAL A 21 -15.83 -43.43 18.46
C VAL A 21 -16.04 -41.93 18.25
N CYS A 22 -15.25 -41.12 18.95
CA CYS A 22 -15.21 -39.67 18.75
C CYS A 22 -14.55 -39.35 17.40
N LEU A 23 -15.35 -39.04 16.38
CA LEU A 23 -14.90 -38.39 15.15
C LEU A 23 -15.03 -36.87 15.30
N LEU A 24 -13.95 -36.23 15.74
CA LEU A 24 -13.82 -34.78 15.78
C LEU A 24 -13.11 -34.33 14.49
N VAL A 25 -13.88 -34.26 13.40
CA VAL A 25 -13.43 -33.67 12.14
C VAL A 25 -13.44 -32.14 12.33
N ALA A 26 -12.31 -31.59 12.75
CA ALA A 26 -12.07 -30.16 12.70
C ALA A 26 -11.98 -29.76 11.22
N ALA A 27 -13.06 -29.17 10.70
CA ALA A 27 -13.07 -28.56 9.38
C ALA A 27 -12.10 -27.37 9.37
N LEU A 28 -10.90 -27.59 8.83
CA LEU A 28 -10.00 -26.55 8.35
C LEU A 28 -10.63 -25.88 7.12
N ALA A 29 -11.63 -25.02 7.33
CA ALA A 29 -11.95 -24.00 6.35
C ALA A 29 -10.88 -22.90 6.47
N PRO A 30 -10.13 -22.57 5.42
CA PRO A 30 -9.28 -21.39 5.46
C PRO A 30 -10.18 -20.17 5.74
N PRO A 31 -9.73 -19.19 6.54
CA PRO A 31 -10.48 -17.96 6.70
C PRO A 31 -10.64 -17.37 5.30
N ILE A 32 -11.89 -17.25 4.86
CA ILE A 32 -12.23 -16.48 3.67
C ILE A 32 -11.80 -15.07 4.03
N ALA A 33 -10.63 -14.67 3.54
CA ALA A 33 -10.32 -13.27 3.38
C ALA A 33 -11.46 -12.73 2.54
N VAL A 34 -12.34 -11.92 3.14
CA VAL A 34 -13.29 -11.11 2.40
C VAL A 34 -12.42 -10.13 1.63
N ALA A 35 -11.91 -10.57 0.48
CA ALA A 35 -11.58 -9.67 -0.59
C ALA A 35 -12.88 -8.89 -0.80
N HIS A 36 -12.80 -7.56 -0.70
CA HIS A 36 -13.87 -6.71 -1.19
C HIS A 36 -14.28 -7.28 -2.55
N GLY A 37 -15.55 -7.67 -2.70
CA GLY A 37 -16.04 -8.28 -3.94
C GLY A 37 -15.63 -7.43 -5.14
N ASP A 38 -15.61 -8.02 -6.33
CA ASP A 38 -15.24 -7.26 -7.54
C ASP A 38 -15.97 -5.90 -7.55
N LEU A 39 -15.29 -4.81 -7.92
CA LEU A 39 -15.89 -3.47 -7.84
C LEU A 39 -17.23 -3.41 -8.57
N HIS A 40 -17.38 -4.19 -9.64
CA HIS A 40 -18.64 -4.37 -10.34
C HIS A 40 -19.74 -4.95 -9.42
N GLU A 41 -19.45 -6.02 -8.68
CA GLU A 41 -20.39 -6.64 -7.74
C GLU A 41 -20.80 -5.66 -6.63
N GLN A 42 -19.86 -4.87 -6.11
CA GLN A 42 -20.15 -3.84 -5.10
C GLN A 42 -21.08 -2.75 -5.66
N ILE A 43 -20.83 -2.31 -6.89
CA ILE A 43 -21.66 -1.32 -7.59
C ILE A 43 -23.06 -1.87 -7.86
N VAL A 44 -23.19 -3.13 -8.25
CA VAL A 44 -24.49 -3.79 -8.45
C VAL A 44 -25.25 -3.89 -7.14
N ALA A 45 -24.62 -4.38 -6.07
CA ALA A 45 -25.24 -4.54 -4.77
C ALA A 45 -25.71 -3.19 -4.18
N ILE A 46 -24.90 -2.13 -4.29
CA ILE A 46 -25.32 -0.81 -3.80
C ILE A 46 -26.40 -0.19 -4.68
N SER A 47 -26.40 -0.45 -5.99
CA SER A 47 -27.46 0.03 -6.89
C SER A 47 -28.83 -0.58 -6.55
N GLN A 48 -28.88 -1.87 -6.21
CA GLN A 48 -30.12 -2.51 -5.73
C GLN A 48 -30.63 -1.88 -4.42
N ARG A 49 -29.72 -1.47 -3.52
CA ARG A 49 -30.10 -0.76 -2.29
C ARG A 49 -30.62 0.64 -2.57
N ILE A 50 -30.06 1.33 -3.57
CA ILE A 50 -30.55 2.63 -4.03
C ILE A 50 -31.93 2.49 -4.69
N GLU A 51 -32.22 1.40 -5.41
CA GLU A 51 -33.57 1.16 -5.93
C GLU A 51 -34.63 1.04 -4.82
N ALA A 52 -34.26 0.45 -3.67
CA ALA A 52 -35.13 0.34 -2.51
C ALA A 52 -35.26 1.67 -1.72
N ASP A 53 -34.25 2.54 -1.76
CA ASP A 53 -34.23 3.85 -1.11
C ASP A 53 -33.54 4.92 -1.99
N PRO A 54 -34.24 5.47 -3.01
CA PRO A 54 -33.62 6.32 -4.03
C PRO A 54 -33.18 7.71 -3.53
N ALA A 55 -33.65 8.12 -2.36
CA ALA A 55 -33.31 9.41 -1.76
C ALA A 55 -32.12 9.31 -0.79
N ASN A 56 -31.54 8.13 -0.62
CA ASN A 56 -30.43 7.91 0.30
C ASN A 56 -29.12 8.48 -0.26
N ALA A 57 -28.84 9.73 0.10
CA ALA A 57 -27.64 10.45 -0.31
C ALA A 57 -26.34 9.70 0.03
N ASP A 58 -26.28 8.99 1.15
CA ASP A 58 -25.08 8.25 1.57
C ASP A 58 -24.82 7.02 0.69
N LEU A 59 -25.87 6.29 0.29
CA LEU A 59 -25.74 5.18 -0.65
C LEU A 59 -25.27 5.65 -2.04
N ILE A 60 -25.83 6.76 -2.51
CA ILE A 60 -25.46 7.33 -3.81
C ILE A 60 -24.02 7.87 -3.75
N LEU A 61 -23.62 8.53 -2.67
CA LEU A 61 -22.25 9.00 -2.47
C LEU A 61 -21.26 7.84 -2.48
N ARG A 62 -21.59 6.74 -1.77
CA ARG A 62 -20.75 5.55 -1.76
C ARG A 62 -20.67 4.88 -3.13
N ARG A 63 -21.76 4.90 -3.92
CA ARG A 63 -21.72 4.42 -5.31
C ARG A 63 -20.84 5.32 -6.19
N ALA A 64 -20.87 6.63 -5.99
CA ALA A 64 -19.98 7.57 -6.68
C ALA A 64 -18.50 7.26 -6.41
N GLU A 65 -18.15 6.93 -5.16
CA GLU A 65 -16.80 6.51 -4.78
C GLU A 65 -16.38 5.21 -5.47
N LEU A 66 -17.28 4.22 -5.50
CA LEU A 66 -17.03 2.95 -6.20
C LEU A 66 -16.89 3.14 -7.71
N HIS A 67 -17.72 3.97 -8.34
CA HIS A 67 -17.59 4.31 -9.75
C HIS A 67 -16.25 5.02 -10.03
N ARG A 68 -15.81 5.92 -9.14
CA ARG A 68 -14.49 6.56 -9.24
C ARG A 68 -13.36 5.51 -9.13
N GLU A 69 -13.43 4.60 -8.17
CA GLU A 69 -12.41 3.54 -8.02
C GLU A 69 -12.41 2.56 -9.19
N HIS A 70 -13.57 2.36 -9.83
CA HIS A 70 -13.73 1.54 -11.01
C HIS A 70 -13.49 2.29 -12.33
N GLU A 71 -12.98 3.53 -12.27
CA GLU A 71 -12.67 4.39 -13.41
C GLU A 71 -13.88 4.73 -14.30
N GLN A 72 -15.08 4.64 -13.76
CA GLN A 72 -16.35 4.98 -14.39
C GLN A 72 -16.68 6.45 -14.10
N TRP A 73 -15.86 7.35 -14.67
CA TRP A 73 -15.89 8.78 -14.37
C TRP A 73 -17.25 9.45 -14.61
N PRO A 74 -17.95 9.21 -15.74
CA PRO A 74 -19.25 9.83 -15.98
C PRO A 74 -20.31 9.39 -14.95
N GLN A 75 -20.29 8.13 -14.53
CA GLN A 75 -21.20 7.59 -13.52
C GLN A 75 -20.91 8.17 -12.14
N ALA A 76 -19.63 8.28 -11.77
CA ALA A 76 -19.22 8.93 -10.53
C ALA A 76 -19.68 10.40 -10.48
N GLU A 77 -19.46 11.16 -11.57
CA GLU A 77 -19.89 12.56 -11.66
C GLU A 77 -21.42 12.69 -11.57
N ALA A 78 -22.16 11.84 -12.27
CA ALA A 78 -23.62 11.81 -12.19
C ALA A 78 -24.15 11.52 -10.79
N ASP A 79 -23.51 10.59 -10.06
CA ASP A 79 -23.88 10.31 -8.67
C ASP A 79 -23.54 11.48 -7.74
N TYR A 80 -22.35 12.09 -7.87
CA TYR A 80 -22.02 13.30 -7.09
C TYR A 80 -23.01 14.45 -7.35
N ASP A 81 -23.43 14.65 -8.60
CA ASP A 81 -24.45 15.63 -8.97
C ASP A 81 -25.81 15.30 -8.35
N HIS A 82 -26.15 14.01 -8.26
CA HIS A 82 -27.39 13.56 -7.63
C HIS A 82 -27.36 13.83 -6.11
N VAL A 83 -26.26 13.49 -5.42
CA VAL A 83 -26.09 13.82 -3.99
C VAL A 83 -26.16 15.34 -3.78
N ALA A 84 -25.56 16.14 -4.66
CA ALA A 84 -25.58 17.60 -4.52
C ALA A 84 -26.99 18.20 -4.61
N LYS A 85 -27.92 17.54 -5.32
CA LYS A 85 -29.33 17.95 -5.39
C LYS A 85 -30.12 17.48 -4.17
N LEU A 86 -29.85 16.27 -3.68
CA LEU A 86 -30.56 15.68 -2.53
C LEU A 86 -30.11 16.26 -1.18
N ALA A 87 -28.82 16.52 -1.04
CA ALA A 87 -28.18 17.02 0.17
C ALA A 87 -27.17 18.13 -0.16
N PRO A 88 -27.64 19.36 -0.44
CA PRO A 88 -26.78 20.48 -0.86
C PRO A 88 -25.68 20.84 0.15
N ASP A 89 -25.92 20.58 1.44
CA ASP A 89 -24.98 20.84 2.53
C ASP A 89 -23.96 19.71 2.75
N ASN A 90 -24.05 18.61 1.98
CA ASN A 90 -23.13 17.48 2.12
C ASN A 90 -21.77 17.80 1.51
N ARG A 91 -20.86 18.30 2.36
CA ARG A 91 -19.50 18.71 1.95
C ARG A 91 -18.59 17.55 1.55
N ALA A 92 -18.96 16.30 1.83
CA ALA A 92 -18.19 15.14 1.39
C ALA A 92 -18.12 15.03 -0.15
N ILE A 93 -19.10 15.62 -0.85
CA ILE A 93 -19.13 15.68 -2.32
C ILE A 93 -17.92 16.44 -2.87
N ASP A 94 -17.52 17.55 -2.24
CA ASP A 94 -16.39 18.36 -2.72
C ASP A 94 -15.06 17.60 -2.60
N LEU A 95 -14.87 16.82 -1.53
CA LEU A 95 -13.72 15.92 -1.41
C LEU A 95 -13.76 14.82 -2.48
N GLY A 96 -14.92 14.17 -2.68
CA GLY A 96 -15.12 13.14 -3.69
C GLY A 96 -14.85 13.64 -5.11
N ARG A 97 -15.35 14.84 -5.45
CA ARG A 97 -15.08 15.53 -6.71
C ARG A 97 -13.61 15.91 -6.87
N GLY A 98 -12.95 16.38 -5.80
CA GLY A 98 -11.51 16.62 -5.79
C GLY A 98 -10.71 15.37 -6.18
N LYS A 99 -11.01 14.24 -5.55
CA LYS A 99 -10.40 12.93 -5.86
C LYS A 99 -10.73 12.48 -7.30
N LEU A 100 -11.97 12.66 -7.75
CA LEU A 100 -12.41 12.32 -9.11
C LEU A 100 -11.66 13.13 -10.18
N TYR A 101 -11.60 14.46 -10.03
CA TYR A 101 -10.93 15.31 -11.01
C TYR A 101 -9.43 15.09 -11.07
N LEU A 102 -8.78 14.70 -9.97
CA LEU A 102 -7.40 14.24 -10.01
C LEU A 102 -7.23 12.96 -10.83
N ALA A 103 -8.11 11.98 -10.63
CA ALA A 103 -8.08 10.72 -11.39
C ALA A 103 -8.31 10.96 -12.90
N MET A 104 -9.08 11.99 -13.25
CA MET A 104 -9.28 12.44 -14.63
C MET A 104 -8.16 13.34 -15.17
N ALA A 105 -7.05 13.52 -14.45
CA ALA A 105 -5.96 14.42 -14.79
C ALA A 105 -6.39 15.89 -15.01
N LYS A 106 -7.38 16.36 -14.24
CA LYS A 106 -7.86 17.76 -14.20
C LYS A 106 -7.50 18.43 -12.86
N PRO A 107 -6.21 18.70 -12.60
CA PRO A 107 -5.76 19.14 -11.29
C PRO A 107 -6.26 20.54 -10.88
N ASP A 108 -6.50 21.46 -11.82
CA ASP A 108 -7.10 22.76 -11.50
C ASP A 108 -8.53 22.65 -10.96
N THR A 109 -9.36 21.82 -11.60
CA THR A 109 -10.74 21.57 -11.14
C THR A 109 -10.73 20.84 -9.80
N ALA A 110 -9.80 19.91 -9.61
CA ALA A 110 -9.63 19.24 -8.33
C ALA A 110 -9.25 20.21 -7.21
N ARG A 111 -8.27 21.10 -7.46
CA ARG A 111 -7.85 22.13 -6.51
C ARG A 111 -9.05 22.97 -6.06
N ALA A 112 -9.84 23.48 -7.00
CA ALA A 112 -11.00 24.32 -6.68
C ALA A 112 -12.06 23.59 -5.82
N ALA A 113 -12.25 22.28 -6.03
CA ALA A 113 -13.13 21.48 -5.17
C ALA A 113 -12.55 21.29 -3.76
N LEU A 114 -11.25 21.04 -3.66
CA LEU A 114 -10.56 20.81 -2.39
C LEU A 114 -10.42 22.09 -1.57
N ASP A 115 -10.27 23.24 -2.23
CA ASP A 115 -10.29 24.55 -1.58
C ASP A 115 -11.60 24.77 -0.81
N ARG A 116 -12.76 24.41 -1.38
CA ARG A 116 -14.05 24.51 -0.67
C ARG A 116 -14.14 23.64 0.58
N VAL A 117 -13.47 22.48 0.57
CA VAL A 117 -13.36 21.63 1.76
C VAL A 117 -12.46 22.28 2.81
N LEU A 118 -11.34 22.87 2.39
CA LEU A 118 -10.35 23.47 3.28
C LEU A 118 -10.76 24.84 3.82
N ASP A 119 -11.58 25.59 3.11
CA ASP A 119 -12.24 26.81 3.61
C ASP A 119 -13.20 26.48 4.75
N ALA A 120 -13.82 25.29 4.70
CA ALA A 120 -14.70 24.77 5.75
C ALA A 120 -13.93 24.26 6.96
N GLN A 121 -12.93 23.44 6.68
CA GLN A 121 -12.22 22.60 7.62
C GLN A 121 -10.73 22.67 7.25
N PRO A 122 -10.03 23.71 7.72
CA PRO A 122 -8.64 23.96 7.33
C PRO A 122 -7.67 22.81 7.67
N THR A 123 -8.04 21.94 8.60
CA THR A 123 -7.22 20.82 9.06
C THR A 123 -7.67 19.47 8.50
N HIS A 124 -8.59 19.44 7.53
CA HIS A 124 -9.07 18.19 6.94
C HIS A 124 -7.95 17.46 6.21
N VAL A 125 -7.45 16.38 6.84
CA VAL A 125 -6.25 15.64 6.42
C VAL A 125 -6.32 15.16 4.97
N ASP A 126 -7.40 14.45 4.59
CA ASP A 126 -7.57 13.95 3.22
C ASP A 126 -7.60 15.07 2.18
N ALA A 127 -8.27 16.19 2.48
CA ALA A 127 -8.37 17.31 1.55
C ALA A 127 -7.01 17.99 1.37
N LEU A 128 -6.23 18.15 2.45
CA LEU A 128 -4.86 18.66 2.40
C LEU A 128 -3.97 17.75 1.54
N ALA A 129 -3.97 16.43 1.80
CA ALA A 129 -3.16 15.48 1.05
C ALA A 129 -3.58 15.40 -0.44
N THR A 130 -4.88 15.39 -0.71
CA THR A 130 -5.42 15.37 -2.08
C THR A 130 -5.09 16.69 -2.80
N ARG A 131 -5.19 17.85 -2.13
CA ARG A 131 -4.83 19.13 -2.75
C ARG A 131 -3.34 19.22 -3.03
N ALA A 132 -2.51 18.70 -2.13
CA ALA A 132 -1.08 18.60 -2.36
C ALA A 132 -0.76 17.79 -3.64
N GLN A 133 -1.47 16.70 -3.91
CA GLN A 133 -1.32 15.95 -5.18
C GLN A 133 -1.71 16.80 -6.40
N ALA A 134 -2.82 17.55 -6.32
CA ALA A 134 -3.23 18.46 -7.39
C ALA A 134 -2.18 19.55 -7.64
N LEU A 135 -1.66 20.16 -6.57
CA LEU A 135 -0.60 21.17 -6.62
C LEU A 135 0.70 20.60 -7.22
N GLN A 136 1.06 19.35 -6.89
CA GLN A 136 2.19 18.68 -7.54
C GLN A 136 2.00 18.54 -9.06
N ALA A 137 0.80 18.15 -9.50
CA ALA A 137 0.49 18.02 -10.92
C ALA A 137 0.50 19.37 -11.66
N LEU A 138 0.21 20.46 -10.95
CA LEU A 138 0.31 21.84 -11.44
C LEU A 138 1.75 22.41 -11.41
N GLY A 139 2.70 21.71 -10.80
CA GLY A 139 4.07 22.21 -10.60
C GLY A 139 4.22 23.18 -9.42
N GLU A 140 3.18 23.38 -8.62
CA GLU A 140 3.15 24.24 -7.43
C GLU A 140 3.76 23.51 -6.23
N HIS A 141 5.04 23.13 -6.36
CA HIS A 141 5.72 22.22 -5.44
C HIS A 141 5.87 22.76 -4.01
N GLU A 142 6.04 24.07 -3.83
CA GLU A 142 6.15 24.66 -2.48
C GLU A 142 4.83 24.58 -1.71
N ALA A 143 3.72 24.89 -2.39
CA ALA A 143 2.38 24.80 -1.82
C ALA A 143 2.01 23.33 -1.51
N ALA A 144 2.35 22.41 -2.42
CA ALA A 144 2.16 20.98 -2.18
C ALA A 144 2.93 20.48 -0.94
N ALA A 145 4.19 20.89 -0.78
CA ALA A 145 4.99 20.54 0.39
C ALA A 145 4.39 21.07 1.70
N ALA A 146 3.81 22.27 1.68
CA ALA A 146 3.14 22.87 2.83
C ALA A 146 1.85 22.12 3.19
N ASP A 147 1.04 21.74 2.21
CA ASP A 147 -0.19 20.98 2.46
C ASP A 147 0.10 19.57 2.98
N TYR A 148 1.09 18.86 2.44
CA TYR A 148 1.52 17.59 3.03
C TYR A 148 2.04 17.74 4.46
N ALA A 149 2.77 18.83 4.77
CA ALA A 149 3.24 19.09 6.13
C ALA A 149 2.06 19.25 7.10
N ARG A 150 1.03 20.02 6.70
CA ARG A 150 -0.20 20.19 7.48
C ARG A 150 -0.97 18.88 7.61
N ALA A 151 -1.04 18.06 6.56
CA ALA A 151 -1.67 16.75 6.62
C ALA A 151 -0.97 15.82 7.63
N ILE A 152 0.37 15.79 7.62
CA ILE A 152 1.19 15.01 8.57
C ILE A 152 0.98 15.47 10.02
N GLU A 153 0.89 16.79 10.25
CA GLU A 153 0.69 17.39 11.56
C GLU A 153 -0.70 17.07 12.14
N ASN A 154 -1.74 17.11 11.29
CA ASN A 154 -3.13 16.92 11.72
C ASN A 154 -3.59 15.46 11.68
N ALA A 155 -2.80 14.54 11.10
CA ALA A 155 -3.12 13.12 11.07
C ALA A 155 -2.72 12.41 12.38
N SER A 156 -3.66 11.73 13.02
CA SER A 156 -3.38 10.82 14.14
C SER A 156 -2.45 9.69 13.69
N SER A 157 -2.70 9.13 12.50
CA SER A 157 -1.89 8.10 11.85
C SER A 157 -1.62 8.52 10.40
N PRO A 158 -0.55 9.30 10.13
CA PRO A 158 -0.22 9.74 8.78
C PRO A 158 0.18 8.56 7.90
N GLU A 159 -0.29 8.58 6.67
CA GLU A 159 0.11 7.57 5.68
C GLU A 159 1.55 7.81 5.21
N PRO A 160 2.30 6.75 4.84
CA PRO A 160 3.64 6.88 4.27
C PRO A 160 3.69 7.83 3.06
N ASP A 161 2.62 7.85 2.27
CA ASP A 161 2.49 8.67 1.06
C ASP A 161 2.52 10.17 1.35
N PHE A 162 2.15 10.62 2.56
CA PHE A 162 2.25 12.03 2.92
C PHE A 162 3.72 12.45 3.03
N TYR A 163 4.57 11.60 3.61
CA TYR A 163 6.01 11.86 3.73
C TYR A 163 6.70 11.77 2.37
N LEU A 164 6.33 10.79 1.53
CA LEU A 164 6.83 10.64 0.17
C LEU A 164 6.44 11.84 -0.71
N GLY A 165 5.16 12.21 -0.67
CA GLY A 165 4.60 13.35 -1.39
C GLY A 165 5.28 14.66 -0.99
N ARG A 166 5.48 14.88 0.32
CA ARG A 166 6.23 16.05 0.83
C ARG A 166 7.66 16.07 0.34
N ALA A 167 8.39 14.97 0.47
CA ALA A 167 9.80 14.88 0.06
C ALA A 167 9.98 15.10 -1.46
N LYS A 168 9.10 14.51 -2.27
CA LYS A 168 9.06 14.74 -3.72
C LYS A 168 8.81 16.21 -4.04
N SER A 169 7.85 16.85 -3.37
CA SER A 169 7.53 18.26 -3.56
C SER A 169 8.72 19.16 -3.18
N LEU A 170 9.35 18.91 -2.03
CA LEU A 170 10.52 19.67 -1.58
C LEU A 170 11.72 19.53 -2.53
N SER A 171 11.94 18.34 -3.09
CA SER A 171 13.03 18.09 -4.04
C SER A 171 12.77 18.72 -5.42
N ALA A 172 11.49 18.87 -5.80
CA ALA A 172 11.08 19.46 -7.07
C ALA A 172 10.91 20.99 -7.02
N ALA A 173 10.85 21.58 -5.83
CA ALA A 173 10.78 23.03 -5.62
C ALA A 173 12.03 23.75 -6.18
N ARG A 174 11.92 25.07 -6.37
CA ARG A 174 13.02 25.92 -6.84
C ARG A 174 13.23 27.09 -5.88
N PRO A 175 14.35 27.12 -5.13
CA PRO A 175 15.42 26.12 -5.08
C PRO A 175 14.95 24.79 -4.45
N ALA A 176 15.61 23.69 -4.83
CA ALA A 176 15.34 22.38 -4.24
C ALA A 176 15.70 22.39 -2.75
N ARG A 177 14.86 21.78 -1.92
CA ARG A 177 15.01 21.74 -0.46
C ARG A 177 15.27 20.31 0.01
N ASP A 178 16.30 19.70 -0.56
CA ASP A 178 16.61 18.28 -0.38
C ASP A 178 16.90 17.89 1.08
N ASP A 179 17.47 18.80 1.89
CA ASP A 179 17.65 18.56 3.34
C ASP A 179 16.31 18.39 4.05
N GLN A 180 15.34 19.24 3.72
CA GLN A 180 13.99 19.14 4.27
C GLN A 180 13.26 17.90 3.73
N ALA A 181 13.53 17.51 2.49
CA ALA A 181 12.98 16.29 1.90
C ALA A 181 13.50 15.04 2.64
N LEU A 182 14.82 14.95 2.88
CA LEU A 182 15.40 13.87 3.69
C LEU A 182 14.85 13.86 5.11
N ALA A 183 14.78 15.03 5.77
CA ALA A 183 14.22 15.15 7.12
C ALA A 183 12.75 14.69 7.18
N SER A 184 11.95 14.97 6.14
CA SER A 184 10.57 14.47 6.03
C SER A 184 10.53 12.94 5.95
N LEU A 185 11.39 12.33 5.14
CA LEU A 185 11.46 10.86 5.03
C LEU A 185 11.91 10.22 6.34
N ASP A 186 12.90 10.81 7.00
CA ASP A 186 13.39 10.35 8.31
C ASP A 186 12.34 10.46 9.40
N ALA A 187 11.56 11.54 9.43
CA ALA A 187 10.41 11.67 10.32
C ALA A 187 9.37 10.57 10.08
N GLY A 188 9.09 10.25 8.81
CA GLY A 188 8.20 9.15 8.45
C GLY A 188 8.73 7.78 8.92
N ILE A 189 10.02 7.50 8.72
CA ILE A 189 10.67 6.26 9.17
C ILE A 189 10.64 6.15 10.70
N ALA A 190 10.89 7.25 11.41
CA ALA A 190 10.85 7.28 12.86
C ALA A 190 9.43 7.04 13.40
N ARG A 191 8.40 7.61 12.77
CA ARG A 191 7.01 7.52 13.23
C ARG A 191 6.32 6.20 12.83
N LEU A 192 6.57 5.72 11.62
CA LEU A 192 5.86 4.57 11.03
C LEU A 192 6.68 3.27 11.04
N GLY A 193 7.94 3.35 11.46
CA GLY A 193 8.90 2.25 11.43
C GLY A 193 9.69 2.19 10.12
N LYS A 194 10.60 1.21 10.03
CA LYS A 194 11.53 1.00 8.91
C LYS A 194 10.81 0.47 7.65
N LEU A 195 9.94 1.28 7.07
CA LEU A 195 9.25 0.96 5.83
C LEU A 195 10.22 1.03 4.65
N PRO A 196 10.28 -0.02 3.79
CA PRO A 196 11.16 -0.03 2.62
C PRO A 196 10.90 1.14 1.66
N THR A 197 9.64 1.55 1.49
CA THR A 197 9.25 2.64 0.59
C THR A 197 9.89 3.98 0.98
N LEU A 198 9.80 4.37 2.25
CA LEU A 198 10.42 5.60 2.77
C LEU A 198 11.95 5.53 2.74
N SER A 199 12.50 4.36 3.14
CA SER A 199 13.95 4.15 3.17
C SER A 199 14.56 4.23 1.78
N LEU A 200 13.89 3.65 0.77
CA LEU A 200 14.34 3.70 -0.62
C LEU A 200 14.27 5.10 -1.21
N ALA A 201 13.21 5.85 -0.93
CA ALA A 201 13.13 7.25 -1.35
C ALA A 201 14.28 8.09 -0.76
N ALA A 202 14.66 7.84 0.50
CA ALA A 202 15.78 8.52 1.15
C ALA A 202 17.13 8.12 0.53
N ILE A 203 17.35 6.81 0.30
CA ILE A 203 18.55 6.31 -0.40
C ILE A 203 18.69 6.96 -1.78
N GLU A 204 17.61 7.03 -2.56
CA GLU A 204 17.64 7.61 -3.90
C GLU A 204 17.97 9.10 -3.88
N LEU A 205 17.45 9.83 -2.90
CA LEU A 205 17.78 11.23 -2.71
C LEU A 205 19.25 11.43 -2.30
N GLN A 206 19.78 10.62 -1.38
CA GLN A 206 21.19 10.62 -0.98
C GLN A 206 22.12 10.30 -2.16
N VAL A 207 21.77 9.29 -2.97
CA VAL A 207 22.53 8.95 -4.19
C VAL A 207 22.57 10.12 -5.18
N ARG A 208 21.44 10.81 -5.42
CA ARG A 208 21.43 12.01 -6.28
C ARG A 208 22.33 13.12 -5.76
N ARG A 209 22.43 13.25 -4.44
CA ARG A 209 23.31 14.21 -3.75
C ARG A 209 24.76 13.74 -3.64
N SER A 210 25.10 12.57 -4.19
CA SER A 210 26.41 11.93 -4.05
C SER A 210 26.82 11.56 -2.62
N GLU A 211 25.84 11.44 -1.71
CA GLU A 211 26.01 11.00 -0.31
C GLU A 211 26.02 9.47 -0.22
N PHE A 212 26.96 8.84 -0.94
CA PHE A 212 26.92 7.40 -1.19
C PHE A 212 27.11 6.55 0.08
N ASP A 213 27.97 6.97 1.01
CA ASP A 213 28.18 6.22 2.25
C ASP A 213 26.95 6.24 3.15
N ASP A 214 26.19 7.34 3.15
CA ASP A 214 24.95 7.47 3.93
C ASP A 214 23.85 6.61 3.33
N ALA A 215 23.75 6.61 1.99
CA ALA A 215 22.86 5.73 1.25
C ALA A 215 23.16 4.24 1.52
N LEU A 216 24.44 3.85 1.55
CA LEU A 216 24.86 2.49 1.88
C LEU A 216 24.53 2.10 3.32
N ARG A 217 24.80 2.98 4.30
CA ARG A 217 24.42 2.73 5.70
C ARG A 217 22.92 2.53 5.84
N ARG A 218 22.10 3.36 5.19
CA ARG A 218 20.64 3.21 5.20
C ARG A 218 20.21 1.89 4.56
N LEU A 219 20.79 1.51 3.43
CA LEU A 219 20.50 0.23 2.76
C LEU A 219 20.84 -0.97 3.65
N ASP A 220 21.97 -0.93 4.36
CA ASP A 220 22.37 -1.99 5.28
C ASP A 220 21.35 -2.16 6.42
N THR A 221 20.86 -1.05 7.00
CA THR A 221 19.81 -1.12 8.05
C THR A 221 18.48 -1.69 7.55
N LEU A 222 18.17 -1.50 6.26
CA LEU A 222 16.96 -2.03 5.63
C LEU A 222 17.09 -3.54 5.35
N ARG A 223 18.28 -3.97 4.92
CA ARG A 223 18.59 -5.37 4.64
C ARG A 223 18.51 -6.23 5.91
N GLU A 224 19.04 -5.76 7.03
CA GLU A 224 19.03 -6.48 8.31
C GLU A 224 17.61 -6.81 8.81
N ALA A 225 16.62 -5.99 8.43
CA ALA A 225 15.23 -6.18 8.82
C ALA A 225 14.46 -7.16 7.92
N GLN A 226 15.06 -7.71 6.86
CA GLN A 226 14.33 -8.47 5.83
C GLN A 226 14.98 -9.81 5.43
N PRO A 227 14.18 -10.87 5.24
CA PRO A 227 14.69 -12.21 4.96
C PRO A 227 15.23 -12.42 3.53
N ARG A 228 14.88 -11.57 2.56
CA ARG A 228 15.32 -11.68 1.16
C ARG A 228 16.36 -10.61 0.86
N GLN A 229 17.57 -11.03 0.50
CA GLN A 229 18.73 -10.14 0.43
C GLN A 229 19.16 -9.78 -1.01
N GLU A 230 18.66 -10.52 -2.01
CA GLU A 230 19.19 -10.50 -3.39
C GLU A 230 19.05 -9.11 -4.02
N ALA A 231 17.86 -8.52 -3.92
CA ALA A 231 17.57 -7.19 -4.45
C ALA A 231 18.34 -6.08 -3.71
N TRP A 232 18.56 -6.24 -2.40
CA TRP A 232 19.32 -5.27 -1.61
C TRP A 232 20.80 -5.31 -1.95
N LEU A 233 21.36 -6.49 -2.18
CA LEU A 233 22.75 -6.67 -2.61
C LEU A 233 22.98 -6.16 -4.05
N GLU A 234 22.01 -6.35 -4.97
CA GLU A 234 22.04 -5.71 -6.29
C GLU A 234 22.16 -4.19 -6.16
N ARG A 235 21.23 -3.59 -5.39
CA ARG A 235 21.20 -2.13 -5.19
C ARG A 235 22.46 -1.63 -4.49
N ARG A 236 23.04 -2.40 -3.56
CA ARG A 236 24.32 -2.05 -2.93
C ARG A 236 25.44 -1.92 -3.96
N GLY A 237 25.55 -2.88 -4.88
CA GLY A 237 26.54 -2.82 -5.95
C GLY A 237 26.31 -1.64 -6.89
N ASP A 238 25.06 -1.32 -7.21
CA ASP A 238 24.72 -0.17 -8.05
C ASP A 238 25.12 1.17 -7.40
N ILE A 239 24.87 1.34 -6.09
CA ILE A 239 25.31 2.53 -5.34
C ILE A 239 26.84 2.62 -5.33
N LEU A 240 27.55 1.51 -5.13
CA LEU A 240 29.02 1.49 -5.13
C LEU A 240 29.63 1.81 -6.48
N MET A 241 29.00 1.39 -7.58
CA MET A 241 29.42 1.81 -8.91
C MET A 241 29.25 3.31 -9.10
N ALA A 242 28.11 3.87 -8.70
CA ALA A 242 27.89 5.31 -8.75
C ALA A 242 28.91 6.07 -7.90
N ALA A 243 29.31 5.50 -6.76
CA ALA A 243 30.38 5.99 -5.89
C ALA A 243 31.81 5.79 -6.44
N LYS A 244 31.97 5.29 -7.67
CA LYS A 244 33.27 4.96 -8.30
C LYS A 244 34.11 3.97 -7.49
N ARG A 245 33.47 3.00 -6.83
CA ARG A 245 34.09 1.91 -6.05
C ARG A 245 33.85 0.55 -6.73
N PRO A 246 34.41 0.31 -7.93
CA PRO A 246 34.05 -0.84 -8.77
C PRO A 246 34.40 -2.19 -8.14
N ASP A 247 35.48 -2.29 -7.37
CA ASP A 247 35.86 -3.54 -6.71
C ASP A 247 34.86 -3.96 -5.64
N GLU A 248 34.36 -3.00 -4.86
CA GLU A 248 33.32 -3.24 -3.87
C GLU A 248 31.98 -3.54 -4.53
N ALA A 249 31.65 -2.86 -5.63
CA ALA A 249 30.45 -3.14 -6.39
C ALA A 249 30.44 -4.56 -6.96
N MET A 250 31.56 -4.99 -7.57
CA MET A 250 31.72 -6.35 -8.07
C MET A 250 31.59 -7.39 -6.96
N ARG A 251 32.12 -7.12 -5.76
CA ARG A 251 31.89 -8.01 -4.59
C ARG A 251 30.41 -8.08 -4.25
N ALA A 252 29.73 -6.94 -4.11
CA ALA A 252 28.31 -6.89 -3.79
C ALA A 252 27.42 -7.64 -4.81
N TRP A 253 27.70 -7.52 -6.10
CA TRP A 253 26.96 -8.26 -7.14
C TRP A 253 27.27 -9.76 -7.15
N ARG A 254 28.50 -10.17 -6.80
CA ARG A 254 28.82 -11.60 -6.60
C ARG A 254 28.07 -12.16 -5.40
N ASP A 255 28.00 -11.41 -4.30
CA ASP A 255 27.22 -11.80 -3.12
C ASP A 255 25.73 -11.91 -3.46
N ALA A 256 25.20 -10.98 -4.28
CA ALA A 256 23.83 -11.06 -4.79
C ALA A 256 23.59 -12.33 -5.64
N MET A 257 24.55 -12.70 -6.49
CA MET A 257 24.48 -13.94 -7.29
C MET A 257 24.51 -15.19 -6.41
N ALA A 258 25.38 -15.22 -5.40
CA ALA A 258 25.45 -16.32 -4.45
C ALA A 258 24.14 -16.47 -3.65
N ALA A 259 23.54 -15.35 -3.23
CA ALA A 259 22.23 -15.36 -2.58
C ALA A 259 21.12 -15.91 -3.49
N LEU A 260 21.12 -15.55 -4.78
CA LEU A 260 20.22 -16.14 -5.79
C LEU A 260 20.42 -17.66 -5.94
N ASP A 261 21.66 -18.13 -5.95
CA ASP A 261 21.97 -19.55 -6.06
C ASP A 261 21.54 -20.33 -4.81
N ALA A 262 21.56 -19.69 -3.64
CA ALA A 262 21.11 -20.25 -2.37
C ALA A 262 19.58 -20.31 -2.24
N LEU A 263 18.81 -19.61 -3.07
CA LEU A 263 17.34 -19.64 -3.02
C LEU A 263 16.79 -21.06 -3.25
N PRO A 264 15.66 -21.43 -2.60
CA PRO A 264 14.93 -22.65 -2.91
C PRO A 264 14.59 -22.76 -4.41
N PRO A 265 14.60 -23.96 -5.01
CA PRO A 265 14.38 -24.15 -6.46
C PRO A 265 13.10 -23.47 -6.97
N ARG A 266 12.01 -23.53 -6.20
CA ARG A 266 10.72 -22.89 -6.51
C ARG A 266 10.79 -21.37 -6.64
N LEU A 267 11.74 -20.71 -5.97
CA LEU A 267 11.93 -19.26 -6.02
C LEU A 267 12.98 -18.88 -7.07
N ARG A 268 14.04 -19.68 -7.18
CA ARG A 268 15.18 -19.44 -8.10
C ARG A 268 14.74 -19.36 -9.57
N GLY A 269 13.75 -20.16 -9.97
CA GLY A 269 13.24 -20.20 -11.34
C GLY A 269 12.14 -19.19 -11.68
N THR A 270 11.76 -18.31 -10.74
CA THR A 270 10.75 -17.28 -11.03
C THR A 270 11.29 -16.25 -12.03
N GLY A 271 10.41 -15.69 -12.87
CA GLY A 271 10.81 -14.70 -13.88
C GLY A 271 11.58 -13.51 -13.29
N ALA A 272 11.19 -13.04 -12.11
CA ALA A 272 11.89 -11.97 -11.40
C ALA A 272 13.35 -12.33 -11.04
N MET A 273 13.60 -13.56 -10.58
CA MET A 273 14.94 -14.00 -10.20
C MET A 273 15.82 -14.31 -11.42
N LEU A 274 15.22 -14.84 -12.49
CA LEU A 274 15.91 -15.03 -13.76
C LEU A 274 16.34 -13.69 -14.38
N GLU A 275 15.47 -12.68 -14.37
CA GLU A 275 15.80 -11.35 -14.86
C GLU A 275 16.88 -10.69 -13.97
N LEU A 276 16.80 -10.84 -12.65
CA LEU A 276 17.84 -10.36 -11.74
C LEU A 276 19.20 -11.01 -12.03
N ARG A 277 19.24 -12.33 -12.23
CA ARG A 277 20.47 -13.06 -12.62
C ARG A 277 21.06 -12.52 -13.92
N LYS A 278 20.21 -12.30 -14.94
CA LYS A 278 20.63 -11.76 -16.23
C LYS A 278 21.28 -10.38 -16.07
N ARG A 279 20.64 -9.47 -15.33
CA ARG A 279 21.19 -8.13 -15.06
C ARG A 279 22.52 -8.20 -14.30
N LEU A 280 22.61 -9.02 -13.24
CA LEU A 280 23.86 -9.18 -12.48
C LEU A 280 25.00 -9.75 -13.33
N THR A 281 24.69 -10.70 -14.22
CA THR A 281 25.67 -11.29 -15.14
C THR A 281 26.24 -10.23 -16.09
N GLN A 282 25.36 -9.40 -16.68
CA GLN A 282 25.77 -8.31 -17.57
C GLN A 282 26.63 -7.27 -16.84
N ARG A 283 26.26 -6.89 -15.61
CA ARG A 283 27.05 -5.97 -14.78
C ARG A 283 28.44 -6.52 -14.47
N LEU A 284 28.54 -7.79 -14.07
CA LEU A 284 29.82 -8.44 -13.77
C LEU A 284 30.73 -8.61 -15.00
N GLN A 285 30.17 -8.70 -16.21
CA GLN A 285 30.94 -8.73 -17.45
C GLN A 285 31.47 -7.34 -17.82
N THR A 286 30.61 -6.32 -17.74
CA THR A 286 30.93 -4.94 -18.14
C THR A 286 31.86 -4.23 -17.16
N ALA A 287 31.82 -4.56 -15.87
CA ALA A 287 32.67 -3.96 -14.85
C ALA A 287 34.08 -4.58 -14.74
N ARG A 288 34.41 -5.62 -15.54
CA ARG A 288 35.78 -6.18 -15.54
C ARG A 288 36.77 -5.13 -16.04
N PRO A 289 37.89 -4.90 -15.33
CA PRO A 289 38.95 -4.06 -15.87
C PRO A 289 39.46 -4.66 -17.18
N ARG A 290 39.64 -3.82 -18.22
CA ARG A 290 40.30 -4.26 -19.45
C ARG A 290 41.72 -4.69 -19.09
N PRO A 291 42.21 -5.83 -19.62
CA PRO A 291 43.60 -6.21 -19.43
C PRO A 291 44.49 -5.07 -19.95
N GLN A 292 45.47 -4.67 -19.13
CA GLN A 292 46.53 -3.72 -19.49
C GLN A 292 47.46 -4.35 -20.53
#